data_AF-A0A6A3YRU3-F1
#
_entry.id   AF-A0A6A3YRU3-F1
#
_cell.length_a   1.000
_cell.length_b   1.000
_cell.length_c   1.000
_cell.angle_alpha   90.00
_cell.angle_beta   90.00
_cell.angle_gamma   90.00
#
_symmetry.space_group_name_H-M   'P 1'
#
loop_
_entity.id
_entity.type
_entity.pdbx_description
1 polymer ?
#
loop_
_entity_poly.entity_id
_entity_poly.type
_entity_poly.pdbx_seq_one_letter_code
_entity_poly.pdbx_strand_id
1 'polypeptide(L)'
;MRSKIKDMWLAAMAKELLTFEDNGVWRVVRKPKGAHALHTKWVYKSKMDAEGAIERLKARLVACGDEQEFGVDYSVTVSAVIEMSRVKLIFVLARKWLVPAKHGDVPNTYANADKEAELDIFLRLPHGMVILEDALYGLKQAGRLWNQLLHKTLIKLGFAQSLTDMSGMQQQAVDAFFGELAELSIKDLGPANKFLGMRVTYSEDYDFDQELFIEEMLSEHGMVSVDSVRTPIGAESNEIDEASDELLPTSGGDGVVTVRMFQSLVGSVMWVARCTRPDIAYTVHKASRRTHSPTMSNWKLGKRIARYLAGTKSLRLSMKGQGALEEPLKVIAYSDADFAADKADKKSKPTGVSLSAMEAEYTVASVMATELLGVRELLGELGITHASPMSFVSALAKRGVLKAEFLESEEIPADVLTKALEAPSLADLRVIVGLH
;
A
#
# COMPACT_ATOMS: atom_id res chain seq x y z
N MET A 1 -15.59 7.74 -26.42
CA MET A 1 -14.37 8.30 -25.81
C MET A 1 -14.16 9.72 -26.33
N ARG A 2 -14.11 10.73 -25.46
CA ARG A 2 -13.83 12.14 -25.80
C ARG A 2 -12.43 12.48 -25.28
N SER A 3 -11.40 12.25 -26.10
CA SER A 3 -10.00 12.56 -25.75
C SER A 3 -9.25 12.99 -27.00
N LYS A 4 -8.30 13.93 -26.86
CA LYS A 4 -7.45 14.40 -27.97
C LYS A 4 -6.50 13.31 -28.50
N ILE A 5 -6.23 12.29 -27.69
CA ILE A 5 -5.37 11.14 -28.00
C ILE A 5 -6.18 9.84 -28.20
N LYS A 6 -7.42 9.98 -28.70
CA LYS A 6 -8.37 8.86 -28.88
C LYS A 6 -7.77 7.69 -29.66
N ASP A 7 -7.06 7.96 -30.75
CA ASP A 7 -6.53 6.91 -31.62
C ASP A 7 -5.44 6.08 -30.93
N MET A 8 -4.63 6.73 -30.08
CA MET A 8 -3.64 6.02 -29.26
C MET A 8 -4.31 5.11 -28.23
N TRP A 9 -5.44 5.53 -27.65
CA TRP A 9 -6.23 4.68 -26.75
C TRP A 9 -6.88 3.50 -27.47
N LEU A 10 -7.41 3.71 -28.68
CA LEU A 10 -7.96 2.64 -29.51
C LEU A 10 -6.89 1.60 -29.88
N ALA A 11 -5.69 2.05 -30.22
CA ALA A 11 -4.55 1.16 -30.47
C ALA A 11 -4.19 0.34 -29.22
N ALA A 12 -4.20 0.96 -28.04
CA ALA A 12 -3.97 0.25 -26.78
C ALA A 12 -5.07 -0.78 -26.47
N MET A 13 -6.34 -0.47 -26.76
CA MET A 13 -7.46 -1.41 -26.61
C MET A 13 -7.34 -2.60 -27.56
N ALA A 14 -7.02 -2.35 -28.83
CA ALA A 14 -6.85 -3.40 -29.83
C ALA A 14 -5.70 -4.34 -29.45
N LYS A 15 -4.58 -3.79 -28.97
CA LYS A 15 -3.44 -4.59 -28.48
C LYS A 15 -3.83 -5.51 -27.33
N GLU A 16 -4.63 -5.02 -26.38
CA GLU A 16 -5.11 -5.82 -25.24
C GLU A 16 -6.01 -6.99 -25.71
N LEU A 17 -6.96 -6.72 -26.61
CA LEU A 17 -7.85 -7.75 -27.16
C LEU A 17 -7.09 -8.84 -27.93
N LEU A 18 -6.14 -8.44 -28.77
CA LEU A 18 -5.27 -9.38 -29.49
C LEU A 18 -4.49 -10.27 -28.52
N THR A 19 -3.98 -9.69 -27.43
CA THR A 19 -3.26 -10.46 -26.41
C THR A 19 -4.16 -11.52 -25.75
N PHE A 20 -5.44 -11.22 -25.53
CA PHE A 20 -6.38 -12.20 -24.99
C PHE A 20 -6.74 -13.30 -25.99
N GLU A 21 -6.85 -12.97 -27.28
CA GLU A 21 -7.09 -13.95 -28.34
C GLU A 21 -5.88 -14.87 -28.53
N ASP A 22 -4.67 -14.31 -28.57
CA ASP A 22 -3.40 -15.06 -28.73
C ASP A 22 -3.13 -15.99 -27.56
N ASN A 23 -3.46 -15.57 -26.33
CA ASN A 23 -3.26 -16.37 -25.12
C ASN A 23 -4.42 -17.34 -24.83
N GLY A 24 -5.52 -17.29 -25.59
CA GLY A 24 -6.67 -18.17 -25.36
C GLY A 24 -7.45 -17.89 -24.08
N VAL A 25 -7.36 -16.68 -23.53
CA VAL A 25 -7.96 -16.26 -22.24
C VAL A 25 -9.46 -16.47 -22.17
N TRP A 26 -10.11 -16.43 -23.34
CA TRP A 26 -11.53 -16.68 -23.47
C TRP A 26 -11.88 -17.39 -24.77
N ARG A 27 -13.12 -17.87 -24.83
CA ARG A 27 -13.71 -18.45 -26.02
C ARG A 27 -15.04 -17.76 -26.34
N VAL A 28 -15.23 -17.42 -27.61
CA VAL A 28 -16.50 -16.85 -28.09
C VAL A 28 -17.59 -17.92 -28.08
N VAL A 29 -18.71 -17.62 -27.43
CA VAL A 29 -19.84 -18.53 -27.28
C VAL A 29 -21.14 -17.85 -27.69
N ARG A 30 -22.12 -18.65 -28.15
CA ARG A 30 -23.50 -18.16 -28.31
C ARG A 30 -24.12 -18.02 -26.93
N LYS A 31 -24.89 -16.94 -26.71
CA LYS A 31 -25.58 -16.66 -25.44
C LYS A 31 -26.43 -17.87 -24.99
N PRO A 32 -26.04 -18.58 -23.91
CA PRO A 32 -26.85 -19.64 -23.33
C PRO A 32 -28.13 -19.03 -22.74
N LYS A 33 -29.22 -19.80 -22.75
CA LYS A 33 -30.47 -19.37 -22.12
C LYS A 33 -30.28 -19.35 -20.60
N GLY A 34 -30.53 -18.20 -19.98
CA GLY A 34 -30.48 -18.04 -18.52
C GLY A 34 -29.08 -17.86 -17.92
N ALA A 35 -28.02 -17.79 -18.74
CA ALA A 35 -26.68 -17.55 -18.21
C ALA A 35 -26.54 -16.14 -17.63
N HIS A 36 -26.06 -16.07 -16.39
CA HIS A 36 -25.60 -14.83 -15.77
C HIS A 36 -24.30 -14.41 -16.44
N ALA A 37 -24.31 -13.25 -17.10
CA ALA A 37 -23.15 -12.75 -17.84
C ALA A 37 -22.75 -11.38 -17.32
N LEU A 38 -21.54 -11.29 -16.81
CA LEU A 38 -20.98 -10.08 -16.21
C LEU A 38 -20.72 -9.04 -17.30
N HIS A 39 -20.96 -7.78 -16.98
CA HIS A 39 -20.57 -6.68 -17.84
C HIS A 39 -19.06 -6.48 -17.82
N THR A 40 -18.56 -5.82 -18.87
CA THR A 40 -17.16 -5.43 -18.97
C THR A 40 -17.04 -3.92 -19.08
N LYS A 41 -15.95 -3.38 -18.54
CA LYS A 41 -15.61 -1.96 -18.62
C LYS A 41 -14.16 -1.78 -19.02
N TRP A 42 -13.89 -0.67 -19.70
CA TRP A 42 -12.52 -0.28 -20.03
C TRP A 42 -11.95 0.67 -18.98
N VAL A 43 -10.78 0.33 -18.47
CA VAL A 43 -10.01 1.17 -17.56
C VAL A 43 -8.77 1.68 -18.29
N TYR A 44 -8.60 3.00 -18.31
CA TYR A 44 -7.50 3.67 -18.99
C TYR A 44 -6.54 4.25 -17.96
N LYS A 45 -5.25 4.05 -18.16
CA LYS A 45 -4.19 4.62 -17.30
C LYS A 45 -2.99 5.04 -18.14
N SER A 46 -2.56 6.28 -17.99
CA SER A 46 -1.24 6.72 -18.43
C SER A 46 -0.19 6.19 -17.45
N LYS A 47 0.87 5.61 -18.00
CA LYS A 47 2.07 5.21 -17.26
C LYS A 47 3.09 6.32 -17.49
N MET A 48 3.56 6.88 -16.39
CA MET A 48 4.61 7.87 -16.37
C MET A 48 5.92 7.21 -15.92
N ASP A 49 7.04 7.67 -16.45
CA ASP A 49 8.39 7.26 -16.05
C ASP A 49 8.76 7.82 -14.65
N ALA A 50 10.04 7.80 -14.27
CA ALA A 50 10.50 8.31 -12.99
C ALA A 50 10.62 9.85 -12.98
N GLU A 51 10.62 10.46 -14.16
CA GLU A 51 10.76 11.89 -14.42
C GLU A 51 9.40 12.57 -14.64
N GLY A 52 8.32 11.79 -14.74
CA GLY A 52 6.94 12.27 -14.90
C GLY A 52 6.47 12.39 -16.35
N ALA A 53 7.26 11.98 -17.34
CA ALA A 53 6.84 11.96 -18.73
C ALA A 53 6.01 10.70 -19.05
N ILE A 54 5.08 10.82 -20.01
CA ILE A 54 4.21 9.71 -20.40
C ILE A 54 5.02 8.67 -21.17
N GLU A 55 5.34 7.56 -20.51
CA GLU A 55 6.03 6.41 -21.10
C GLU A 55 5.08 5.57 -21.97
N ARG A 56 3.85 5.32 -21.48
CA ARG A 56 2.91 4.40 -22.15
C ARG A 56 1.46 4.66 -21.78
N LEU A 57 0.55 4.48 -22.74
CA LEU A 57 -0.89 4.40 -22.49
C LEU A 57 -1.30 2.93 -22.30
N LYS A 58 -2.02 2.63 -21.22
CA LYS A 58 -2.51 1.28 -20.90
C LYS A 58 -4.02 1.26 -20.83
N ALA A 59 -4.65 0.52 -21.72
CA ALA A 59 -6.08 0.19 -21.67
C ALA A 59 -6.22 -1.24 -21.16
N ARG A 60 -7.11 -1.47 -20.19
CA ARG A 60 -7.42 -2.80 -19.67
C ARG A 60 -8.91 -3.06 -19.79
N LEU A 61 -9.28 -4.23 -20.29
CA LEU A 61 -10.64 -4.72 -20.18
C LEU A 61 -10.81 -5.38 -18.82
N VAL A 62 -11.84 -4.98 -18.08
CA VAL A 62 -12.07 -5.39 -16.70
C VAL A 62 -13.50 -5.92 -16.58
N ALA A 63 -13.66 -7.10 -16.00
CA ALA A 63 -14.97 -7.64 -15.63
C ALA A 63 -15.56 -6.84 -14.46
N CYS A 64 -16.86 -6.62 -14.48
CA CYS A 64 -17.59 -6.01 -13.36
C CYS A 64 -17.75 -7.04 -12.23
N GLY A 65 -16.70 -7.21 -11.41
CA GLY A 65 -16.74 -8.15 -10.29
C GLY A 65 -17.77 -7.80 -9.22
N ASP A 66 -18.24 -6.56 -9.15
CA ASP A 66 -19.37 -6.15 -8.30
C ASP A 66 -20.67 -6.89 -8.65
N GLU A 67 -20.79 -7.40 -9.87
CA GLU A 67 -21.92 -8.22 -10.32
C GLU A 67 -21.77 -9.69 -9.94
N GLN A 68 -20.62 -10.15 -9.44
CA GLN A 68 -20.40 -11.57 -9.12
C GLN A 68 -21.12 -12.03 -7.84
N GLU A 69 -21.72 -13.22 -7.93
CA GLU A 69 -22.42 -13.91 -6.84
C GLU A 69 -21.53 -14.98 -6.18
N PHE A 70 -21.50 -14.99 -4.84
CA PHE A 70 -20.76 -15.98 -4.06
C PHE A 70 -21.40 -17.37 -4.22
N GLY A 71 -20.58 -18.40 -4.45
CA GLY A 71 -21.04 -19.77 -4.66
C GLY A 71 -21.54 -20.05 -6.09
N VAL A 72 -21.58 -19.04 -6.96
CA VAL A 72 -21.93 -19.16 -8.38
C VAL A 72 -20.73 -18.76 -9.25
N ASP A 73 -20.22 -17.54 -9.06
CA ASP A 73 -19.13 -17.00 -9.88
C ASP A 73 -17.75 -17.10 -9.21
N TYR A 74 -17.71 -17.37 -7.90
CA TYR A 74 -16.48 -17.57 -7.13
C TYR A 74 -16.74 -18.27 -5.79
N SER A 75 -15.72 -18.97 -5.29
CA SER A 75 -15.77 -19.68 -4.01
C SER A 75 -14.94 -19.00 -2.90
N VAL A 76 -13.76 -18.47 -3.23
CA VAL A 76 -12.83 -17.85 -2.27
C VAL A 76 -12.05 -16.73 -2.94
N THR A 77 -11.77 -15.64 -2.20
CA THR A 77 -11.17 -14.41 -2.75
C THR A 77 -9.82 -14.02 -2.14
N VAL A 78 -9.33 -14.77 -1.15
CA VAL A 78 -8.13 -14.39 -0.38
C VAL A 78 -6.87 -14.45 -1.24
N SER A 79 -6.12 -13.34 -1.28
CA SER A 79 -4.81 -13.20 -1.92
C SER A 79 -3.82 -12.62 -0.92
N ALA A 80 -2.58 -13.11 -0.94
CA ALA A 80 -1.51 -12.52 -0.15
C ALA A 80 -1.08 -11.18 -0.75
N VAL A 81 -0.79 -10.19 0.10
CA VAL A 81 -0.23 -8.89 -0.26
C VAL A 81 0.86 -8.57 0.75
N ILE A 82 2.06 -8.28 0.25
CA ILE A 82 3.19 -7.89 1.09
C ILE A 82 2.90 -6.57 1.79
N GLU A 83 3.22 -6.50 3.08
CA GLU A 83 3.09 -5.27 3.85
C GLU A 83 4.24 -4.30 3.61
N MET A 84 3.95 -3.00 3.72
CA MET A 84 4.95 -1.95 3.48
C MET A 84 6.12 -1.99 4.49
N SER A 85 5.87 -2.46 5.72
CA SER A 85 6.91 -2.72 6.73
C SER A 85 7.95 -3.71 6.21
N ARG A 86 7.50 -4.80 5.59
CA ARG A 86 8.35 -5.84 5.01
C ARG A 86 9.06 -5.39 3.75
N VAL A 87 8.39 -4.60 2.89
CA VAL A 87 9.04 -3.95 1.75
C VAL A 87 10.23 -3.10 2.23
N LYS A 88 10.03 -2.25 3.24
CA LYS A 88 11.11 -1.42 3.81
C LYS A 88 12.23 -2.28 4.40
N LEU A 89 11.90 -3.36 5.10
CA LEU A 89 12.89 -4.31 5.63
C LEU A 89 13.74 -4.92 4.53
N ILE A 90 13.13 -5.33 3.39
CA ILE A 90 13.87 -5.87 2.24
C ILE A 90 14.92 -4.86 1.75
N PHE A 91 14.58 -3.57 1.64
CA PHE A 91 15.53 -2.55 1.23
C PHE A 91 16.66 -2.31 2.26
N VAL A 92 16.35 -2.36 3.56
CA VAL A 92 17.37 -2.30 4.62
C VAL A 92 18.33 -3.48 4.53
N LEU A 93 17.81 -4.69 4.28
CA LEU A 93 18.63 -5.89 4.12
C LEU A 93 19.47 -5.84 2.85
N ALA A 94 18.89 -5.43 1.72
CA ALA A 94 19.60 -5.19 0.46
C ALA A 94 20.78 -4.24 0.66
N ARG A 95 20.55 -3.15 1.40
CA ARG A 95 21.60 -2.19 1.78
C ARG A 95 22.67 -2.80 2.69
N LYS A 96 22.30 -3.57 3.71
CA LYS A 96 23.25 -4.22 4.65
C LYS A 96 24.14 -5.23 3.93
N TRP A 97 23.60 -5.96 2.97
CA TRP A 97 24.34 -6.95 2.18
C TRP A 97 25.08 -6.37 0.97
N LEU A 98 24.93 -5.08 0.71
CA LEU A 98 25.49 -4.42 -0.48
C LEU A 98 25.01 -5.07 -1.80
N VAL A 99 23.78 -5.60 -1.78
CA VAL A 99 23.13 -6.19 -2.95
C VAL A 99 22.04 -5.25 -3.42
N PRO A 100 22.10 -4.71 -4.65
CA PRO A 100 21.05 -3.85 -5.16
C PRO A 100 19.70 -4.59 -5.21
N ALA A 101 18.68 -4.01 -4.58
CA ALA A 101 17.31 -4.48 -4.70
C ALA A 101 16.87 -4.43 -6.17
N LYS A 102 16.50 -5.58 -6.72
CA LYS A 102 15.91 -5.71 -8.06
C LYS A 102 14.40 -5.92 -7.96
N HIS A 103 13.69 -5.50 -8.99
CA HIS A 103 12.25 -5.72 -9.09
C HIS A 103 11.87 -6.17 -10.51
N GLY A 104 10.79 -6.95 -10.61
CA GLY A 104 10.24 -7.41 -11.88
C GLY A 104 8.76 -7.11 -11.97
N ASP A 105 8.26 -6.94 -13.20
CA ASP A 105 6.84 -6.85 -13.48
C ASP A 105 6.42 -8.07 -14.31
N VAL A 106 5.40 -8.78 -13.84
CA VAL A 106 4.77 -9.84 -14.62
C VAL A 106 3.66 -9.19 -15.45
N PRO A 107 3.77 -9.16 -16.79
CA PRO A 107 2.70 -8.64 -17.62
C PRO A 107 1.49 -9.59 -17.55
N ASN A 108 0.30 -9.00 -17.50
CA ASN A 108 -0.98 -9.72 -17.62
C ASN A 108 -1.15 -10.89 -16.64
N THR A 109 -0.66 -10.73 -15.41
CA THR A 109 -0.69 -11.74 -14.32
C THR A 109 -1.95 -12.60 -14.26
N TYR A 110 -3.13 -11.97 -14.26
CA TYR A 110 -4.39 -12.72 -14.10
C TYR A 110 -4.71 -13.58 -15.32
N ALA A 111 -4.40 -13.08 -16.52
CA ALA A 111 -4.66 -13.80 -17.76
C ALA A 111 -3.72 -15.01 -17.97
N ASN A 112 -2.74 -15.21 -17.09
CA ASN A 112 -1.89 -16.40 -17.10
C ASN A 112 -2.37 -17.45 -16.08
N ALA A 113 -3.36 -17.12 -15.25
CA ALA A 113 -3.86 -18.00 -14.20
C ALA A 113 -5.17 -18.65 -14.64
N ASP A 114 -5.20 -19.98 -14.66
CA ASP A 114 -6.38 -20.76 -15.02
C ASP A 114 -7.61 -20.35 -14.18
N LYS A 115 -8.80 -20.41 -14.78
CA LYS A 115 -10.05 -20.27 -14.03
C LYS A 115 -10.26 -21.42 -13.05
N GLU A 116 -11.21 -21.23 -12.13
CA GLU A 116 -11.72 -22.33 -11.31
C GLU A 116 -12.43 -23.35 -12.23
N ALA A 117 -11.92 -24.58 -12.32
CA ALA A 117 -12.38 -25.58 -13.28
C ALA A 117 -13.89 -25.90 -13.16
N GLU A 118 -14.45 -25.74 -11.97
CA GLU A 118 -15.86 -26.01 -11.64
C GLU A 118 -16.80 -24.83 -11.97
N LEU A 119 -16.25 -23.65 -12.29
CA LEU A 119 -17.02 -22.43 -12.50
C LEU A 119 -16.87 -21.92 -13.93
N ASP A 120 -18.01 -21.65 -14.57
CA ASP A 120 -18.07 -21.04 -15.90
C ASP A 120 -18.51 -19.58 -15.78
N ILE A 121 -17.59 -18.67 -16.09
CA ILE A 121 -17.82 -17.23 -16.01
C ILE A 121 -18.07 -16.68 -17.42
N PHE A 122 -19.26 -16.14 -17.63
CA PHE A 122 -19.65 -15.51 -18.89
C PHE A 122 -19.44 -14.01 -18.83
N LEU A 123 -18.85 -13.43 -19.88
CA LEU A 123 -18.67 -11.99 -20.03
C LEU A 123 -19.44 -11.47 -21.24
N ARG A 124 -20.02 -10.28 -21.07
CA ARG A 124 -20.61 -9.51 -22.16
C ARG A 124 -19.56 -8.58 -22.78
N LEU A 125 -19.28 -8.82 -24.06
CA LEU A 125 -18.48 -7.92 -24.89
C LEU A 125 -19.40 -7.11 -25.82
N PRO A 126 -18.97 -5.94 -26.32
CA PRO A 126 -19.77 -5.14 -27.25
C PRO A 126 -20.20 -5.88 -28.53
N HIS A 127 -19.41 -6.86 -28.98
CA HIS A 127 -19.63 -7.59 -30.22
C HIS A 127 -20.01 -9.06 -30.01
N GLY A 128 -20.21 -9.52 -28.78
CA GLY A 128 -20.49 -10.93 -28.51
C GLY A 128 -20.47 -11.30 -27.05
N MET A 129 -20.55 -12.60 -26.79
CA MET A 129 -20.41 -13.16 -25.45
C MET A 129 -19.23 -14.12 -25.43
N VAL A 130 -18.47 -14.09 -24.36
CA VAL A 130 -17.33 -14.98 -24.18
C VAL A 130 -17.46 -15.74 -22.87
N ILE A 131 -16.92 -16.95 -22.84
CA ILE A 131 -16.66 -17.70 -21.62
C ILE A 131 -15.17 -17.57 -21.31
N LEU A 132 -14.84 -17.29 -20.07
CA LEU A 132 -13.45 -17.24 -19.64
C LEU A 132 -12.87 -18.66 -19.55
N GLU A 133 -11.60 -18.79 -19.94
CA GLU A 133 -10.76 -19.95 -19.68
C GLU A 133 -9.70 -19.60 -18.61
N ASP A 134 -9.25 -18.35 -18.58
CA ASP A 134 -8.33 -17.79 -17.58
C ASP A 134 -8.96 -16.67 -16.74
N ALA A 135 -8.32 -16.32 -15.62
CA ALA A 135 -8.75 -15.24 -14.77
C ALA A 135 -8.60 -13.87 -15.47
N LEU A 136 -9.57 -12.99 -15.25
CA LEU A 136 -9.57 -11.64 -15.80
C LEU A 136 -9.49 -10.58 -14.71
N TYR A 137 -8.90 -9.42 -15.04
CA TYR A 137 -8.98 -8.24 -14.19
C TYR A 137 -10.43 -7.93 -13.79
N GLY A 138 -10.63 -7.61 -12.51
CA GLY A 138 -11.94 -7.23 -11.98
C GLY A 138 -12.73 -8.38 -11.38
N LEU A 139 -12.38 -9.64 -11.66
CA LEU A 139 -12.93 -10.77 -10.93
C LEU A 139 -12.45 -10.79 -9.47
N LYS A 140 -13.33 -11.13 -8.54
CA LYS A 140 -13.03 -11.15 -7.10
C LYS A 140 -11.96 -12.19 -6.72
N GLN A 141 -11.87 -13.29 -7.44
CA GLN A 141 -10.92 -14.37 -7.18
C GLN A 141 -9.60 -14.27 -7.96
N ALA A 142 -9.47 -13.33 -8.91
CA ALA A 142 -8.31 -13.28 -9.80
C ALA A 142 -6.97 -13.14 -9.06
N GLY A 143 -6.94 -12.37 -7.97
CA GLY A 143 -5.77 -12.24 -7.11
C GLY A 143 -5.32 -13.57 -6.50
N ARG A 144 -6.27 -14.35 -6.00
CA ARG A 144 -6.03 -15.68 -5.42
C ARG A 144 -5.48 -16.65 -6.46
N LEU A 145 -6.12 -16.73 -7.62
CA LEU A 145 -5.72 -17.66 -8.69
C LEU A 145 -4.29 -17.38 -9.15
N TRP A 146 -3.96 -16.10 -9.35
CA TRP A 146 -2.60 -15.68 -9.63
C TRP A 146 -1.62 -16.04 -8.51
N ASN A 147 -1.99 -15.79 -7.25
CA ASN A 147 -1.14 -16.13 -6.11
C ASN A 147 -0.84 -17.64 -6.03
N GLN A 148 -1.84 -18.49 -6.31
CA GLN A 148 -1.66 -19.94 -6.35
C GLN A 148 -0.73 -20.39 -7.48
N LEU A 149 -0.88 -19.82 -8.68
CA LEU A 149 0.03 -20.09 -9.79
C LEU A 149 1.46 -19.68 -9.44
N LEU A 150 1.64 -18.45 -8.97
CA LEU A 150 2.95 -17.92 -8.58
C LEU A 150 3.60 -18.80 -7.51
N HIS A 151 2.85 -19.18 -6.48
CA HIS A 151 3.34 -20.06 -5.41
C HIS A 151 3.76 -21.44 -5.94
N LYS A 152 2.93 -22.08 -6.78
CA LYS A 152 3.27 -23.37 -7.41
C LYS A 152 4.54 -23.27 -8.24
N THR A 153 4.70 -22.21 -9.03
CA THR A 153 5.90 -21.98 -9.84
C THR A 153 7.12 -21.77 -8.96
N LEU A 154 7.03 -20.94 -7.92
CA LEU A 154 8.15 -20.69 -7.02
C LEU A 154 8.62 -21.94 -6.27
N ILE A 155 7.69 -22.78 -5.79
CA ILE A 155 8.04 -24.08 -5.18
C ILE A 155 8.79 -24.98 -6.17
N LYS A 156 8.35 -25.04 -7.43
CA LYS A 156 9.04 -25.84 -8.46
C LYS A 156 10.47 -25.37 -8.71
N LEU A 157 10.71 -24.07 -8.58
CA LEU A 157 12.04 -23.45 -8.68
C LEU A 157 12.87 -23.58 -7.39
N GLY A 158 12.40 -24.34 -6.40
CA GLY A 158 13.13 -24.59 -5.16
C GLY A 158 12.96 -23.53 -4.08
N PHE A 159 12.04 -22.56 -4.25
CA PHE A 159 11.73 -21.59 -3.22
C PHE A 159 10.83 -22.20 -2.15
N ALA A 160 11.12 -21.88 -0.89
CA ALA A 160 10.25 -22.19 0.23
C ALA A 160 9.33 -21.00 0.51
N GLN A 161 8.06 -21.28 0.78
CA GLN A 161 7.16 -20.27 1.34
C GLN A 161 7.55 -20.05 2.80
N SER A 162 7.91 -18.81 3.13
CA SER A 162 7.99 -18.34 4.50
C SER A 162 6.60 -18.31 5.14
N LEU A 163 6.53 -18.61 6.44
CA LEU A 163 5.31 -18.51 7.23
C LEU A 163 4.83 -17.05 7.39
N THR A 164 5.70 -16.07 7.10
CA THR A 164 5.48 -14.64 7.39
C THR A 164 5.57 -13.69 6.19
N ASP A 165 6.22 -14.09 5.08
CA ASP A 165 6.03 -13.63 3.69
C ASP A 165 7.09 -14.20 2.73
N MET A 166 6.70 -14.61 1.51
CA MET A 166 7.61 -15.24 0.54
C MET A 166 8.83 -14.37 0.23
N SER A 167 10.02 -14.79 0.67
CA SER A 167 11.28 -14.14 0.33
C SER A 167 12.43 -15.17 0.29
N GLY A 168 13.28 -15.07 -0.72
CA GLY A 168 14.56 -15.76 -0.81
C GLY A 168 15.58 -14.81 -1.41
N MET A 169 16.72 -14.60 -0.75
CA MET A 169 17.74 -13.64 -1.18
C MET A 169 19.13 -14.24 -1.05
N GLN A 170 19.66 -14.75 -2.17
CA GLN A 170 21.09 -14.98 -2.39
C GLN A 170 21.40 -14.53 -3.81
N GLN A 171 22.47 -13.75 -4.03
CA GLN A 171 22.65 -13.02 -5.30
C GLN A 171 22.78 -13.94 -6.54
N GLN A 172 23.41 -15.11 -6.39
CA GLN A 172 23.42 -16.14 -7.45
C GLN A 172 22.03 -16.73 -7.72
N ALA A 173 21.17 -16.79 -6.69
CA ALA A 173 19.79 -17.24 -6.82
C ALA A 173 18.89 -16.16 -7.44
N VAL A 174 19.21 -14.85 -7.35
CA VAL A 174 18.38 -13.78 -7.95
C VAL A 174 18.53 -13.75 -9.47
N ASP A 175 19.74 -13.86 -10.00
CA ASP A 175 19.94 -13.89 -11.46
C ASP A 175 19.46 -15.22 -12.07
N ALA A 176 19.66 -16.34 -11.35
CA ALA A 176 19.03 -17.61 -11.70
C ALA A 176 17.49 -17.55 -11.62
N PHE A 177 16.93 -16.86 -10.61
CA PHE A 177 15.49 -16.64 -10.44
C PHE A 177 14.86 -15.93 -11.64
N PHE A 178 15.46 -14.82 -12.10
CA PHE A 178 14.94 -14.14 -13.30
C PHE A 178 15.10 -14.98 -14.57
N GLY A 179 16.15 -15.82 -14.66
CA GLY A 179 16.34 -16.76 -15.76
C GLY A 179 15.33 -17.92 -15.78
N GLU A 180 15.04 -18.50 -14.62
CA GLU A 180 14.12 -19.64 -14.46
C GLU A 180 12.65 -19.21 -14.49
N LEU A 181 12.33 -17.98 -14.07
CA LEU A 181 10.99 -17.38 -14.19
C LEU A 181 10.67 -16.85 -15.60
N ALA A 182 11.48 -17.19 -16.60
CA ALA A 182 11.11 -17.00 -18.00
C ALA A 182 9.75 -17.64 -18.33
N GLU A 183 9.38 -18.74 -17.65
CA GLU A 183 8.05 -19.35 -17.77
C GLU A 183 6.89 -18.39 -17.43
N LEU A 184 7.10 -17.43 -16.52
CA LEU A 184 6.10 -16.41 -16.17
C LEU A 184 6.28 -15.10 -16.95
N SER A 185 7.18 -15.07 -17.95
CA SER A 185 7.49 -13.87 -18.74
C SER A 185 7.79 -12.63 -17.89
N ILE A 186 8.49 -12.81 -16.75
CA ILE A 186 8.82 -11.69 -15.86
C ILE A 186 9.73 -10.73 -16.61
N LYS A 187 9.30 -9.47 -16.69
CA LYS A 187 10.14 -8.39 -17.19
C LYS A 187 11.07 -7.96 -16.06
N ASP A 188 12.36 -8.24 -16.21
CA ASP A 188 13.39 -7.64 -15.36
C ASP A 188 13.40 -6.12 -15.61
N LEU A 189 13.15 -5.36 -14.55
CA LEU A 189 13.20 -3.89 -14.57
C LEU A 189 14.54 -3.36 -14.06
N GLY A 190 15.46 -4.25 -13.68
CA GLY A 190 16.77 -3.92 -13.15
C GLY A 190 16.71 -3.48 -11.68
N PRO A 191 17.69 -2.65 -11.26
CA PRO A 191 17.68 -2.04 -9.94
C PRO A 191 16.41 -1.21 -9.71
N ALA A 192 15.80 -1.36 -8.54
CA ALA A 192 14.57 -0.67 -8.20
C ALA A 192 14.81 0.85 -8.15
N ASN A 193 14.31 1.56 -9.17
CA ASN A 193 14.26 3.03 -9.21
C ASN A 193 12.84 3.58 -8.95
N LYS A 194 11.83 2.70 -9.05
CA LYS A 194 10.41 3.02 -8.82
C LYS A 194 9.69 1.79 -8.30
N PHE A 195 9.14 1.84 -7.09
CA PHE A 195 8.44 0.69 -6.49
C PHE A 195 7.10 1.12 -5.90
N LEU A 196 6.00 0.49 -6.33
CA LEU A 196 4.64 0.81 -5.88
C LEU A 196 4.26 2.31 -5.95
N GLY A 197 4.83 3.06 -6.90
CA GLY A 197 4.58 4.51 -7.03
C GLY A 197 5.42 5.39 -6.10
N MET A 198 6.38 4.81 -5.37
CA MET A 198 7.48 5.53 -4.74
C MET A 198 8.66 5.59 -5.71
N ARG A 199 9.33 6.74 -5.78
CA ARG A 199 10.66 6.84 -6.39
C ARG A 199 11.68 6.31 -5.39
N VAL A 200 12.59 5.47 -5.86
CA VAL A 200 13.65 4.84 -5.06
C VAL A 200 14.97 5.35 -5.60
N THR A 201 15.75 6.03 -4.75
CA THR A 201 17.10 6.47 -5.08
C THR A 201 18.08 5.65 -4.26
N TYR A 202 19.13 5.15 -4.92
CA TYR A 202 20.21 4.42 -4.26
C TYR A 202 21.52 5.15 -4.53
N SER A 203 22.14 5.68 -3.47
CA SER A 203 23.46 6.33 -3.53
C SER A 203 24.41 5.56 -2.61
N GLU A 204 24.30 5.82 -1.31
CA GLU A 204 24.86 5.00 -0.25
C GLU A 204 23.74 4.25 0.44
N ASP A 205 22.67 4.95 0.83
CA ASP A 205 21.45 4.40 1.42
C ASP A 205 20.28 4.40 0.41
N TYR A 206 19.16 3.77 0.78
CA TYR A 206 17.93 3.81 -0.01
C TYR A 206 17.03 4.94 0.46
N ASP A 207 16.74 5.89 -0.43
CA ASP A 207 15.80 6.98 -0.17
C ASP A 207 14.50 6.77 -0.96
N PHE A 208 13.37 6.94 -0.26
CA PHE A 208 12.04 6.82 -0.82
C PHE A 208 11.31 8.15 -0.80
N ASP A 209 10.75 8.55 -1.94
CA ASP A 209 9.88 9.72 -2.00
C ASP A 209 8.66 9.48 -2.90
N GLN A 210 7.69 10.37 -2.76
CA GLN A 210 6.44 10.36 -3.52
C GLN A 210 6.13 11.75 -4.10
N GLU A 211 7.17 12.52 -4.44
CA GLU A 211 7.01 13.90 -4.89
C GLU A 211 6.05 14.02 -6.09
N LEU A 212 6.28 13.22 -7.14
CA LEU A 212 5.42 13.19 -8.32
C LEU A 212 3.97 12.80 -7.99
N PHE A 213 3.78 11.83 -7.10
CA PHE A 213 2.44 11.41 -6.67
C PHE A 213 1.74 12.52 -5.89
N ILE A 214 2.47 13.26 -5.05
CA ILE A 214 1.93 14.41 -4.31
C ILE A 214 1.54 15.51 -5.30
N GLU A 215 2.35 15.80 -6.32
CA GLU A 215 2.02 16.79 -7.35
C GLU A 215 0.78 16.41 -8.16
N GLU A 216 0.68 15.16 -8.60
CA GLU A 216 -0.51 14.62 -9.26
C GLU A 216 -1.75 14.75 -8.37
N MET A 217 -1.66 14.32 -7.11
CA MET A 217 -2.73 14.43 -6.12
C MET A 217 -3.18 15.88 -5.95
N LEU A 218 -2.25 16.82 -5.82
CA LEU A 218 -2.55 18.25 -5.69
C LEU A 218 -3.23 18.78 -6.94
N SER A 219 -2.81 18.35 -8.13
CA SER A 219 -3.45 18.70 -9.39
C SER A 219 -4.88 18.20 -9.47
N GLU A 220 -5.11 16.92 -9.17
CA GLU A 220 -6.43 16.27 -9.20
C GLU A 220 -7.45 16.94 -8.26
N HIS A 221 -6.98 17.50 -7.13
CA HIS A 221 -7.84 18.16 -6.15
C HIS A 221 -7.85 19.69 -6.29
N GLY A 222 -7.24 20.25 -7.35
CA GLY A 222 -7.23 21.70 -7.60
C GLY A 222 -6.41 22.50 -6.59
N MET A 223 -5.32 21.92 -6.06
CA MET A 223 -4.51 22.45 -4.96
C MET A 223 -3.07 22.81 -5.35
N VAL A 224 -2.76 22.97 -6.64
CA VAL A 224 -1.40 23.22 -7.15
C VAL A 224 -0.78 24.53 -6.62
N SER A 225 -1.60 25.57 -6.47
CA SER A 225 -1.16 26.93 -6.11
C SER A 225 -1.62 27.36 -4.72
N VAL A 226 -1.81 26.40 -3.80
CA VAL A 226 -2.28 26.69 -2.44
C VAL A 226 -1.09 26.97 -1.51
N ASP A 227 -1.23 27.96 -0.64
CA ASP A 227 -0.23 28.27 0.38
C ASP A 227 0.04 27.05 1.28
N SER A 228 1.32 26.73 1.44
CA SER A 228 1.74 25.65 2.30
C SER A 228 1.57 25.99 3.79
N VAL A 229 1.49 24.95 4.61
CA VAL A 229 1.47 25.08 6.08
C VAL A 229 2.63 24.30 6.69
N ARG A 230 3.05 24.67 7.90
CA ARG A 230 4.20 24.04 8.59
C ARG A 230 3.88 22.72 9.28
N THR A 231 2.62 22.50 9.65
CA THR A 231 2.16 21.29 10.35
C THR A 231 0.90 20.70 9.69
N PRO A 232 0.78 19.37 9.60
CA PRO A 232 -0.39 18.71 9.00
C PRO A 232 -1.66 18.94 9.81
N ILE A 233 -1.53 19.20 11.11
CA ILE A 233 -2.63 19.47 12.04
C ILE A 233 -2.34 20.76 12.81
N GLY A 234 -3.38 21.56 13.08
CA GLY A 234 -3.28 22.78 13.88
C GLY A 234 -3.92 22.59 15.26
N ALA A 235 -3.53 23.43 16.23
CA ALA A 235 -4.05 23.42 17.59
C ALA A 235 -5.59 23.56 17.63
N GLU A 236 -6.16 24.30 16.67
CA GLU A 236 -7.60 24.50 16.50
C GLU A 236 -8.38 23.20 16.23
N SER A 237 -7.71 22.15 15.76
CA SER A 237 -8.37 20.90 15.35
C SER A 237 -8.86 20.02 16.50
N ASN A 238 -8.38 20.26 17.73
CA ASN A 238 -8.83 19.56 18.94
C ASN A 238 -9.95 20.33 19.68
N GLU A 239 -10.36 21.48 19.15
CA GLU A 239 -11.38 22.37 19.74
C GLU A 239 -12.67 22.43 18.92
N ILE A 240 -12.72 21.75 17.78
CA ILE A 240 -13.91 21.72 16.92
C ILE A 240 -14.95 20.82 17.59
N ASP A 241 -16.08 21.41 17.98
CA ASP A 241 -17.27 20.67 18.40
C ASP A 241 -17.88 19.96 17.18
N GLU A 242 -17.41 18.73 16.94
CA GLU A 242 -17.77 17.94 15.75
C GLU A 242 -19.26 17.56 15.69
N ALA A 243 -20.03 17.81 16.76
CA ALA A 243 -21.45 17.50 16.84
C ALA A 243 -22.34 18.52 16.10
N SER A 244 -21.86 19.74 15.86
CA SER A 244 -22.63 20.81 15.21
C SER A 244 -22.35 20.99 13.71
N ASP A 245 -21.43 20.22 13.14
CA ASP A 245 -20.96 20.43 11.77
C ASP A 245 -21.79 19.64 10.74
N GLU A 246 -22.15 20.28 9.64
CA GLU A 246 -23.00 19.66 8.61
C GLU A 246 -22.27 18.54 7.86
N LEU A 247 -23.01 17.44 7.62
CA LEU A 247 -22.52 16.29 6.85
C LEU A 247 -22.38 16.64 5.37
N LEU A 248 -21.31 16.14 4.74
CA LEU A 248 -21.13 16.27 3.30
C LEU A 248 -22.18 15.42 2.55
N PRO A 249 -22.75 15.92 1.45
CA PRO A 249 -23.69 15.16 0.64
C PRO A 249 -22.99 14.07 -0.18
N THR A 250 -23.71 12.98 -0.46
CA THR A 250 -23.22 11.86 -1.29
C THR A 250 -23.03 12.27 -2.76
N SER A 251 -23.85 13.21 -3.23
CA SER A 251 -23.82 13.77 -4.59
C SER A 251 -24.13 15.25 -4.53
N GLY A 252 -23.49 16.05 -5.39
CA GLY A 252 -23.72 17.48 -5.49
C GLY A 252 -23.40 17.99 -6.88
N GLY A 253 -23.92 19.19 -7.21
CA GLY A 253 -23.58 19.90 -8.43
C GLY A 253 -22.19 20.54 -8.36
N ASP A 254 -21.85 21.32 -9.39
CA ASP A 254 -20.57 22.01 -9.48
C ASP A 254 -20.31 22.89 -8.24
N GLY A 255 -19.12 22.75 -7.65
CA GLY A 255 -18.69 23.49 -6.45
C GLY A 255 -19.12 22.89 -5.11
N VAL A 256 -19.99 21.86 -5.09
CA VAL A 256 -20.37 21.17 -3.85
C VAL A 256 -19.35 20.10 -3.51
N VAL A 257 -18.78 20.18 -2.30
CA VAL A 257 -17.88 19.15 -1.78
C VAL A 257 -18.71 17.92 -1.39
N THR A 258 -18.36 16.75 -1.93
CA THR A 258 -19.07 15.51 -1.69
C THR A 258 -18.27 14.52 -0.86
N VAL A 259 -18.95 13.51 -0.31
CA VAL A 259 -18.32 12.36 0.38
C VAL A 259 -17.26 11.71 -0.51
N ARG A 260 -17.52 11.54 -1.81
CA ARG A 260 -16.55 10.93 -2.75
C ARG A 260 -15.28 11.74 -2.92
N MET A 261 -15.38 13.06 -2.97
CA MET A 261 -14.20 13.95 -3.05
C MET A 261 -13.35 13.84 -1.79
N PHE A 262 -14.00 13.80 -0.61
CA PHE A 262 -13.31 13.57 0.66
C PHE A 262 -12.61 12.21 0.69
N GLN A 263 -13.31 11.13 0.34
CA GLN A 263 -12.76 9.77 0.30
C GLN A 263 -11.56 9.66 -0.65
N SER A 264 -11.65 10.30 -1.83
CA SER A 264 -10.55 10.37 -2.79
C SER A 264 -9.31 11.03 -2.18
N LEU A 265 -9.47 12.23 -1.61
CA LEU A 265 -8.36 12.97 -1.01
C LEU A 265 -7.72 12.21 0.17
N VAL A 266 -8.55 11.74 1.11
CA VAL A 266 -8.08 11.02 2.30
C VAL A 266 -7.41 9.71 1.92
N GLY A 267 -7.93 8.99 0.91
CA GLY A 267 -7.30 7.80 0.37
C GLY A 267 -5.90 8.09 -0.18
N SER A 268 -5.75 9.16 -0.95
CA SER A 268 -4.45 9.56 -1.52
C SER A 268 -3.43 9.96 -0.45
N VAL A 269 -3.82 10.77 0.55
CA VAL A 269 -2.88 11.13 1.64
C VAL A 269 -2.58 9.93 2.56
N MET A 270 -3.52 9.00 2.72
CA MET A 270 -3.29 7.75 3.46
C MET A 270 -2.28 6.84 2.77
N TRP A 271 -2.27 6.82 1.44
CA TRP A 271 -1.24 6.11 0.69
C TRP A 271 0.14 6.71 0.95
N VAL A 272 0.25 8.05 0.92
CA VAL A 272 1.49 8.78 1.18
C VAL A 272 2.01 8.53 2.61
N ALA A 273 1.11 8.57 3.60
CA ALA A 273 1.46 8.30 5.00
C ALA A 273 2.03 6.90 5.23
N ARG A 274 1.41 5.88 4.62
CA ARG A 274 1.79 4.48 4.75
C ARG A 274 3.17 4.20 4.13
N CYS A 275 3.46 4.88 3.03
CA CYS A 275 4.66 4.65 2.23
C CYS A 275 5.85 5.44 2.74
N THR A 276 5.86 6.77 2.61
CA THR A 276 7.07 7.59 2.82
C THR A 276 6.91 8.70 3.86
N ARG A 277 5.70 9.01 4.32
CA ARG A 277 5.43 10.19 5.17
C ARG A 277 4.86 9.81 6.54
N PRO A 278 5.69 9.23 7.45
CA PRO A 278 5.25 8.93 8.82
C PRO A 278 4.77 10.19 9.57
N ASP A 279 5.31 11.35 9.22
CA ASP A 279 5.02 12.66 9.82
C ASP A 279 3.59 13.18 9.64
N ILE A 280 2.80 12.54 8.76
CA ILE A 280 1.37 12.84 8.61
C ILE A 280 0.47 11.73 9.14
N ALA A 281 1.03 10.60 9.61
CA ALA A 281 0.28 9.40 9.94
C ALA A 281 -0.82 9.64 10.99
N TYR A 282 -0.49 10.35 12.07
CA TYR A 282 -1.46 10.74 13.09
C TYR A 282 -2.65 11.52 12.51
N THR A 283 -2.34 12.53 11.70
CA THR A 283 -3.36 13.45 11.16
C THR A 283 -4.24 12.76 10.13
N VAL A 284 -3.65 11.92 9.28
CA VAL A 284 -4.38 11.06 8.35
C VAL A 284 -5.28 10.09 9.10
N HIS A 285 -4.78 9.46 10.16
CA HIS A 285 -5.59 8.57 10.98
C HIS A 285 -6.80 9.31 11.54
N LYS A 286 -6.61 10.52 12.09
CA LYS A 286 -7.71 11.40 12.52
C LYS A 286 -8.71 11.72 11.40
N ALA A 287 -8.24 12.08 10.21
CA ALA A 287 -9.10 12.38 9.07
C ALA A 287 -9.91 11.14 8.60
N SER A 288 -9.31 9.96 8.64
CA SER A 288 -9.92 8.72 8.11
C SER A 288 -11.08 8.17 8.96
N ARG A 289 -11.26 8.64 10.21
CA ARG A 289 -12.28 8.11 11.14
C ARG A 289 -13.72 8.26 10.64
N ARG A 290 -14.02 9.30 9.85
CA ARG A 290 -15.37 9.59 9.33
C ARG A 290 -15.49 9.40 7.81
N THR A 291 -14.75 8.46 7.24
CA THR A 291 -14.74 8.20 5.79
C THR A 291 -16.13 7.92 5.18
N HIS A 292 -17.07 7.36 5.96
CA HIS A 292 -18.44 7.10 5.51
C HIS A 292 -19.42 8.27 5.71
N SER A 293 -19.16 9.16 6.66
CA SER A 293 -20.03 10.28 7.01
C SER A 293 -19.21 11.53 7.40
N PRO A 294 -18.44 12.10 6.44
CA PRO A 294 -17.54 13.23 6.71
C PRO A 294 -18.29 14.56 6.81
N THR A 295 -17.71 15.51 7.54
CA THR A 295 -18.20 16.90 7.63
C THR A 295 -17.28 17.88 6.87
N MET A 296 -17.69 19.15 6.79
CA MET A 296 -16.85 20.21 6.22
C MET A 296 -15.54 20.41 7.00
N SER A 297 -15.54 20.23 8.32
CA SER A 297 -14.30 20.27 9.13
C SER A 297 -13.35 19.12 8.79
N ASN A 298 -13.87 17.91 8.54
CA ASN A 298 -13.02 16.82 8.07
C ASN A 298 -12.41 17.15 6.69
N TRP A 299 -13.19 17.74 5.77
CA TRP A 299 -12.66 18.20 4.49
C TRP A 299 -11.57 19.26 4.65
N LYS A 300 -11.74 20.23 5.56
CA LYS A 300 -10.70 21.21 5.89
C LYS A 300 -9.43 20.55 6.44
N LEU A 301 -9.55 19.52 7.29
CA LEU A 301 -8.42 18.75 7.80
C LEU A 301 -7.67 18.04 6.65
N GLY A 302 -8.40 17.35 5.75
CA GLY A 302 -7.81 16.73 4.56
C GLY A 302 -7.06 17.73 3.68
N LYS A 303 -7.66 18.90 3.41
CA LYS A 303 -6.98 19.99 2.69
C LYS A 303 -5.76 20.53 3.44
N ARG A 304 -5.78 20.59 4.77
CA ARG A 304 -4.60 20.99 5.56
C ARG A 304 -3.43 20.03 5.37
N ILE A 305 -3.68 18.72 5.40
CA ILE A 305 -2.66 17.70 5.11
C ILE A 305 -2.09 17.90 3.69
N ALA A 306 -2.94 18.14 2.70
CA ALA A 306 -2.50 18.39 1.32
C ALA A 306 -1.62 19.66 1.21
N ARG A 307 -1.99 20.76 1.87
CA ARG A 307 -1.16 22.00 1.92
C ARG A 307 0.19 21.76 2.58
N TYR A 308 0.20 20.95 3.63
CA TYR A 308 1.43 20.57 4.32
C TYR A 308 2.35 19.74 3.40
N LEU A 309 1.78 18.77 2.68
CA LEU A 309 2.49 17.99 1.67
C LEU A 309 2.99 18.87 0.51
N ALA A 310 2.23 19.88 0.07
CA ALA A 310 2.65 20.80 -0.98
C ALA A 310 3.96 21.54 -0.63
N GLY A 311 4.12 21.96 0.63
CA GLY A 311 5.34 22.61 1.11
C GLY A 311 6.49 21.65 1.45
N THR A 312 6.23 20.34 1.49
CA THR A 312 7.20 19.32 1.94
C THR A 312 7.32 18.15 0.97
N LYS A 313 6.89 18.32 -0.29
CA LYS A 313 6.80 17.26 -1.29
C LYS A 313 8.15 16.63 -1.65
N SER A 314 9.24 17.38 -1.45
CA SER A 314 10.61 16.95 -1.71
C SER A 314 11.23 16.09 -0.60
N LEU A 315 10.56 15.95 0.56
CA LEU A 315 11.07 15.16 1.67
C LEU A 315 11.18 13.68 1.27
N ARG A 316 12.25 13.04 1.72
CA ARG A 316 12.60 11.64 1.42
C ARG A 316 12.81 10.85 2.70
N LEU A 317 12.27 9.64 2.73
CA LEU A 317 12.46 8.70 3.81
C LEU A 317 13.71 7.86 3.54
N SER A 318 14.72 7.97 4.40
CA SER A 318 15.99 7.26 4.26
C SER A 318 16.00 5.94 5.03
N MET A 319 16.30 4.84 4.34
CA MET A 319 16.59 3.54 4.94
C MET A 319 18.11 3.38 5.06
N LYS A 320 18.63 3.79 6.22
CA LYS A 320 20.07 3.76 6.50
C LYS A 320 20.54 2.36 6.86
N GLY A 321 21.66 1.94 6.28
CA GLY A 321 22.37 0.72 6.67
C GLY A 321 23.52 1.01 7.62
N GLN A 322 23.24 1.26 8.89
CA GLN A 322 24.30 1.44 9.90
C GLN A 322 24.82 0.10 10.42
N GLY A 323 26.14 0.02 10.62
CA GLY A 323 26.83 -1.14 11.23
C GLY A 323 27.68 -1.94 10.24
N ALA A 324 28.67 -2.66 10.77
CA ALA A 324 29.50 -3.54 9.95
C ALA A 324 28.68 -4.72 9.38
N LEU A 325 29.13 -5.32 8.28
CA LEU A 325 28.45 -6.46 7.66
C LEU A 325 28.26 -7.63 8.65
N GLU A 326 29.24 -7.81 9.54
CA GLU A 326 29.30 -8.87 10.55
C GLU A 326 28.53 -8.54 11.83
N GLU A 327 28.14 -7.27 12.05
CA GLU A 327 27.35 -6.91 13.22
C GLU A 327 25.92 -7.46 13.08
N PRO A 328 25.38 -8.09 14.14
CA PRO A 328 24.04 -8.61 14.10
C PRO A 328 23.03 -7.47 13.91
N LEU A 329 21.96 -7.72 13.13
CA LEU A 329 20.90 -6.74 12.94
C LEU A 329 20.24 -6.43 14.30
N LYS A 330 20.17 -5.15 14.67
CA LYS A 330 19.46 -4.70 15.87
C LYS A 330 18.08 -4.20 15.46
N VAL A 331 17.04 -4.87 15.94
CA VAL A 331 15.65 -4.49 15.71
C VAL A 331 15.14 -3.77 16.96
N ILE A 332 14.76 -2.50 16.80
CA ILE A 332 14.20 -1.66 17.87
C ILE A 332 12.80 -1.25 17.44
N ALA A 333 11.83 -1.36 18.33
CA ALA A 333 10.47 -0.89 18.11
C ALA A 333 10.06 0.06 19.23
N TYR A 334 9.32 1.08 18.86
CA TYR A 334 8.76 2.08 19.75
C TYR A 334 7.23 1.95 19.70
N SER A 335 6.58 1.95 20.85
CA SER A 335 5.13 2.11 20.98
C SER A 335 4.82 3.33 21.81
N ASP A 336 3.76 4.01 21.43
CA ASP A 336 3.16 5.09 22.21
C ASP A 336 1.64 5.00 22.01
N ALA A 337 0.87 5.31 23.04
CA ALA A 337 -0.59 5.34 22.95
C ALA A 337 -1.13 6.64 23.57
N ASP A 338 -1.59 7.56 22.71
CA ASP A 338 -2.19 8.80 23.20
C ASP A 338 -3.67 8.56 23.62
N PHE A 339 -3.91 8.41 24.92
CA PHE A 339 -5.24 8.28 25.50
C PHE A 339 -5.86 9.67 25.77
N ALA A 340 -7.11 9.85 25.33
CA ALA A 340 -7.90 11.07 25.48
C ALA A 340 -7.41 12.31 24.71
N ALA A 341 -6.60 12.14 23.66
CA ALA A 341 -6.28 13.19 22.69
C ALA A 341 -7.52 13.80 22.01
N ASP A 342 -8.60 13.03 21.91
CA ASP A 342 -9.89 13.46 21.39
C ASP A 342 -10.85 13.84 22.52
N LYS A 343 -11.13 15.15 22.64
CA LYS A 343 -12.00 15.71 23.69
C LYS A 343 -13.47 15.30 23.54
N ALA A 344 -13.89 14.84 22.35
CA ALA A 344 -15.28 14.46 22.10
C ALA A 344 -15.66 13.12 22.78
N ASP A 345 -14.79 12.11 22.67
CA ASP A 345 -15.08 10.74 23.14
C ASP A 345 -14.16 10.23 24.25
N LYS A 346 -13.05 10.93 24.56
CA LYS A 346 -12.02 10.53 25.56
C LYS A 346 -11.53 9.08 25.42
N LYS A 347 -11.55 8.53 24.20
CA LYS A 347 -11.19 7.14 23.88
C LYS A 347 -10.04 7.12 22.89
N SER A 348 -9.04 6.27 23.12
CA SER A 348 -8.06 5.90 22.10
C SER A 348 -8.56 4.69 21.31
N LYS A 349 -8.23 4.64 20.01
CA LYS A 349 -8.55 3.48 19.15
C LYS A 349 -7.37 3.08 18.28
N PRO A 350 -6.32 2.45 18.83
CA PRO A 350 -5.25 1.89 18.01
C PRO A 350 -5.74 0.64 17.22
N THR A 351 -6.62 -0.18 17.80
CA THR A 351 -7.25 -1.35 17.14
C THR A 351 -8.64 -1.71 17.69
N GLY A 352 -9.16 -0.94 18.65
CA GLY A 352 -10.44 -1.15 19.36
C GLY A 352 -10.71 0.02 20.30
N VAL A 353 -11.88 0.11 20.93
CA VAL A 353 -12.17 1.18 21.90
C VAL A 353 -11.51 0.85 23.24
N SER A 354 -10.42 1.55 23.58
CA SER A 354 -9.82 1.43 24.91
C SER A 354 -10.53 2.36 25.91
N LEU A 355 -10.83 1.84 27.09
CA LEU A 355 -11.55 2.55 28.16
C LEU A 355 -10.61 3.17 29.20
N SER A 356 -9.31 2.87 29.14
CA SER A 356 -8.27 3.48 29.98
C SER A 356 -6.95 3.67 29.23
N ALA A 357 -6.11 4.57 29.72
CA ALA A 357 -4.76 4.77 29.19
C ALA A 357 -3.92 3.49 29.28
N MET A 358 -4.02 2.76 30.39
CA MET A 358 -3.32 1.49 30.57
C MET A 358 -3.74 0.42 29.55
N GLU A 359 -5.04 0.34 29.25
CA GLU A 359 -5.56 -0.58 28.24
C GLU A 359 -5.08 -0.22 26.83
N ALA A 360 -5.00 1.07 26.51
CA ALA A 360 -4.48 1.57 25.25
C ALA A 360 -3.01 1.19 25.06
N GLU A 361 -2.18 1.48 26.06
CA GLU A 361 -0.75 1.12 26.08
C GLU A 361 -0.55 -0.38 25.94
N TYR A 362 -1.30 -1.19 26.69
CA TYR A 362 -1.22 -2.64 26.61
C TYR A 362 -1.63 -3.18 25.23
N THR A 363 -2.66 -2.59 24.62
CA THR A 363 -3.13 -2.98 23.28
C THR A 363 -2.09 -2.68 22.22
N VAL A 364 -1.52 -1.47 22.22
CA VAL A 364 -0.45 -1.10 21.27
C VAL A 364 0.77 -1.99 21.45
N ALA A 365 1.18 -2.25 22.70
CA ALA A 365 2.27 -3.16 22.99
C ALA A 365 2.02 -4.59 22.46
N SER A 366 0.78 -5.10 22.57
CA SER A 366 0.42 -6.42 22.05
C SER A 366 0.45 -6.49 20.52
N VAL A 367 -0.01 -5.44 19.84
CA VAL A 367 0.06 -5.36 18.37
C VAL A 367 1.53 -5.30 17.92
N MET A 368 2.34 -4.45 18.54
CA MET A 368 3.78 -4.35 18.26
C MET A 368 4.48 -5.70 18.47
N ALA A 369 4.14 -6.44 19.53
CA ALA A 369 4.72 -7.74 19.79
C ALA A 369 4.40 -8.76 18.69
N THR A 370 3.19 -8.71 18.13
CA THR A 370 2.78 -9.59 17.02
C THR A 370 3.60 -9.29 15.76
N GLU A 371 3.76 -8.01 15.43
CA GLU A 371 4.60 -7.57 14.30
C GLU A 371 6.06 -7.97 14.48
N LEU A 372 6.61 -7.80 15.69
CA LEU A 372 7.99 -8.19 16.00
C LEU A 372 8.23 -9.69 15.93
N LEU A 373 7.25 -10.51 16.33
CA LEU A 373 7.32 -11.96 16.14
C LEU A 373 7.37 -12.30 14.65
N GLY A 374 6.55 -11.65 13.82
CA GLY A 374 6.60 -11.80 12.36
C GLY A 374 7.95 -11.42 11.77
N VAL A 375 8.53 -10.29 12.18
CA VAL A 375 9.88 -9.86 11.75
C VAL A 375 10.94 -10.86 12.22
N ARG A 376 10.86 -11.36 13.45
CA ARG A 376 11.81 -12.35 13.98
C ARG A 376 11.77 -13.65 13.18
N GLU A 377 10.58 -14.17 12.91
CA GLU A 377 10.39 -15.38 12.13
C GLU A 377 10.96 -15.21 10.72
N LEU A 378 10.65 -14.10 10.05
CA LEU A 378 11.20 -13.75 8.74
C LEU A 378 12.74 -13.70 8.76
N LEU A 379 13.34 -12.99 9.73
CA LEU A 379 14.80 -12.92 9.86
C LEU A 379 15.42 -14.31 10.14
N GLY A 380 14.75 -15.14 10.93
CA GLY A 380 15.16 -16.51 11.21
C GLY A 380 15.12 -17.41 9.98
N GLU A 381 14.06 -17.32 9.17
CA GLU A 381 13.91 -18.04 7.90
C GLU A 381 14.98 -17.60 6.88
N LEU A 382 15.35 -16.32 6.89
CA LEU A 382 16.46 -15.78 6.07
C LEU A 382 17.86 -16.14 6.61
N GLY A 383 17.96 -16.84 7.74
CA GLY A 383 19.24 -17.20 8.37
C GLY A 383 20.00 -16.01 8.94
N ILE A 384 19.33 -14.89 9.21
CA ILE A 384 19.96 -13.64 9.65
C ILE A 384 20.13 -13.65 11.17
N THR A 385 21.39 -13.55 11.60
CA THR A 385 21.72 -13.32 13.00
C THR A 385 21.30 -11.92 13.43
N HIS A 386 20.45 -11.84 14.44
CA HIS A 386 19.94 -10.59 15.00
C HIS A 386 20.23 -10.56 16.51
N ALA A 387 20.63 -9.40 17.03
CA ALA A 387 20.94 -9.22 18.44
C ALA A 387 19.64 -9.09 19.25
N SER A 388 19.52 -9.87 20.33
CA SER A 388 18.37 -9.79 21.25
C SER A 388 18.53 -8.64 22.25
N PRO A 389 17.43 -8.02 22.74
CA PRO A 389 16.04 -8.50 22.65
C PRO A 389 15.07 -7.59 21.86
N MET A 390 14.12 -8.22 21.16
CA MET A 390 12.92 -7.62 20.56
C MET A 390 11.73 -7.78 21.54
N SER A 391 11.12 -6.71 22.08
CA SER A 391 10.17 -6.70 23.23
C SER A 391 8.69 -6.40 22.84
N PHE A 392 7.57 -6.84 23.45
CA PHE A 392 7.23 -7.43 24.78
C PHE A 392 5.89 -8.24 24.83
N VAL A 393 5.84 -9.37 25.59
CA VAL A 393 4.64 -9.92 26.32
C VAL A 393 5.15 -10.67 27.59
N SER A 394 4.45 -10.53 28.72
CA SER A 394 4.84 -10.91 30.11
C SER A 394 5.34 -12.34 30.33
N ALA A 395 4.92 -13.32 29.52
CA ALA A 395 5.38 -14.71 29.63
C ALA A 395 6.82 -14.92 29.12
N LEU A 396 7.25 -14.13 28.13
CA LEU A 396 8.61 -14.18 27.57
C LEU A 396 9.61 -13.38 28.42
N ALA A 397 9.14 -12.32 29.11
CA ALA A 397 9.92 -11.59 30.11
C ALA A 397 10.28 -12.48 31.32
N LYS A 398 9.32 -13.28 31.81
CA LYS A 398 9.57 -14.27 32.87
C LYS A 398 10.57 -15.37 32.47
N ARG A 399 10.75 -15.63 31.17
CA ARG A 399 11.71 -16.62 30.64
C ARG A 399 13.10 -16.04 30.35
N GLY A 400 13.36 -14.77 30.67
CA GLY A 400 14.68 -14.14 30.51
C GLY A 400 15.07 -13.80 29.06
N VAL A 401 14.11 -13.82 28.13
CA VAL A 401 14.34 -13.58 26.69
C VAL A 401 14.25 -12.07 26.34
N LEU A 402 13.72 -11.24 27.24
CA LEU A 402 13.33 -9.84 26.98
C LEU A 402 13.76 -8.86 28.09
N LYS A 403 14.05 -7.59 27.74
CA LYS A 403 14.31 -6.46 28.66
C LYS A 403 13.47 -5.25 28.23
N ALA A 404 12.55 -4.78 29.10
CA ALA A 404 11.76 -3.57 28.85
C ALA A 404 12.46 -2.35 29.46
N GLU A 405 12.54 -1.25 28.71
CA GLU A 405 13.10 0.02 29.17
C GLU A 405 12.04 1.11 28.99
N PHE A 406 11.76 1.84 30.05
CA PHE A 406 10.88 3.00 30.00
C PHE A 406 11.67 4.21 29.49
N LEU A 407 11.10 4.92 28.53
CA LEU A 407 11.67 6.14 27.95
C LEU A 407 10.76 7.31 28.31
N GLU A 408 11.30 8.27 29.03
CA GLU A 408 10.57 9.41 29.59
C GLU A 408 10.69 10.67 28.70
N SER A 409 11.38 10.59 27.55
CA SER A 409 11.81 11.77 26.77
C SER A 409 10.74 12.34 25.82
N GLU A 410 10.82 13.64 25.54
CA GLU A 410 10.01 14.38 24.56
C GLU A 410 10.37 14.06 23.08
N GLU A 411 11.28 13.09 22.84
CA GLU A 411 11.82 12.74 21.53
C GLU A 411 11.60 11.26 21.19
N ILE A 412 10.49 10.67 21.63
CA ILE A 412 10.15 9.29 21.26
C ILE A 412 9.79 9.27 19.77
N PRO A 413 10.48 8.48 18.91
CA PRO A 413 10.20 8.44 17.48
C PRO A 413 8.74 8.09 17.13
N ALA A 414 8.07 7.32 18.01
CA ALA A 414 6.66 6.97 17.86
C ALA A 414 5.71 8.17 17.93
N ASP A 415 6.10 9.26 18.60
CA ASP A 415 5.27 10.48 18.74
C ASP A 415 4.92 11.10 17.39
N VAL A 416 5.80 10.94 16.39
CA VAL A 416 5.54 11.39 15.02
C VAL A 416 4.32 10.69 14.40
N LEU A 417 4.00 9.48 14.86
CA LEU A 417 2.89 8.65 14.39
C LEU A 417 1.62 8.82 15.24
N THR A 418 1.76 9.24 16.50
CA THR A 418 0.71 9.14 17.52
C THR A 418 0.21 10.48 18.04
N LYS A 419 0.93 11.60 17.83
CA LYS A 419 0.61 12.90 18.44
C LYS A 419 0.43 14.03 17.42
N ALA A 420 -0.33 15.04 17.85
CA ALA A 420 -0.38 16.34 17.18
C ALA A 420 0.83 17.17 17.62
N LEU A 421 1.85 17.24 16.77
CA LEU A 421 3.12 17.90 17.09
C LEU A 421 3.17 19.34 16.57
N GLU A 422 3.76 20.22 17.38
CA GLU A 422 4.11 21.58 16.96
C GLU A 422 5.27 21.56 15.95
N ALA A 423 5.41 22.65 15.18
CA ALA A 423 6.33 22.69 14.05
C ALA A 423 7.80 22.37 14.40
N PRO A 424 8.39 22.86 15.51
CA PRO A 424 9.76 22.52 15.89
C PRO A 424 9.93 21.03 16.22
N SER A 425 9.13 20.51 17.15
CA SER A 425 9.19 19.09 17.56
C SER A 425 8.94 18.13 16.40
N LEU A 426 8.02 18.49 15.49
CA LEU A 426 7.77 17.70 14.29
C LEU A 426 9.00 17.68 13.37
N ALA A 427 9.72 18.80 13.22
CA ALA A 427 10.93 18.85 12.41
C ALA A 427 12.06 18.00 13.01
N ASP A 428 12.24 18.03 14.33
CA ASP A 428 13.26 17.23 15.02
C ASP A 428 12.96 15.73 14.91
N LEU A 429 11.72 15.33 15.18
CA LEU A 429 11.29 13.93 15.08
C LEU A 429 11.39 13.39 13.64
N ARG A 430 11.19 14.22 12.62
CA ARG A 430 11.40 13.80 11.22
C ARG A 430 12.84 13.36 10.96
N VAL A 431 13.81 14.11 11.47
CA VAL A 431 15.23 13.77 11.33
C VAL A 431 15.52 12.44 12.02
N ILE A 432 14.95 12.21 13.21
CA ILE A 432 15.12 10.97 13.98
C ILE A 432 14.58 9.76 13.22
N VAL A 433 13.41 9.88 12.56
CA VAL A 433 12.84 8.79 11.75
C VAL A 433 13.40 8.71 10.32
N GLY A 434 14.42 9.51 10.00
CA GLY A 434 15.11 9.49 8.71
C GLY A 434 14.36 10.20 7.57
N LEU A 435 13.35 11.02 7.85
CA LEU A 435 12.63 11.83 6.87
C LEU A 435 13.30 13.20 6.74
N HIS A 436 13.88 13.52 5.57
CA HIS A 436 14.69 14.72 5.35
C HIS A 436 14.46 15.39 4.00
#